data_AF-R0MR45-F1
#
_entry.id   AF-R0MR45-F1
#
_cell.length_a   1.000
_cell.length_b   1.000
_cell.length_c   1.000
_cell.angle_alpha   90.00
_cell.angle_beta   90.00
_cell.angle_gamma   90.00
#
_symmetry.space_group_name_H-M   'P 1'
#
loop_
_entity.id
_entity.type
_entity.pdbx_description
1 polymer ?
#
loop_
_entity_poly.entity_id
_entity_poly.type
_entity_poly.pdbx_seq_one_letter_code
_entity_poly.pdbx_strand_id
1 'polypeptide(L)'
;MDSKIEDIIQSKISEKDCKIIFYYGKIVDRHKENRISLESLGPVVLNTLPPFYKFKRFTNEIFYNQAISKMKTSIRSSDSLLVYYDGSNSVDDFRDPFTTLFVHLPSKKCDLMIKCFNSKKKEIKSPIFEELQREIIECKTSQWNLRCIKSKNKSEILLYEVNVEVKDVFCIKSLLFDLFDDVFCKKKQEDDREDPWI
;
A
#
# COMPACT_ATOMS: atom_id res chain seq x y z
N MET A 1 0.42 -5.49 20.87
CA MET A 1 -0.35 -4.44 20.15
C MET A 1 -0.69 -4.90 18.74
N ASP A 2 0.24 -5.58 18.06
CA ASP A 2 0.10 -6.08 16.69
C ASP A 2 -1.05 -7.09 16.48
N SER A 3 -1.40 -7.88 17.50
CA SER A 3 -2.49 -8.86 17.42
C SER A 3 -3.86 -8.24 17.11
N LYS A 4 -4.12 -7.00 17.52
CA LYS A 4 -5.44 -6.35 17.31
C LYS A 4 -5.73 -6.06 15.84
N ILE A 5 -4.71 -5.74 15.03
CA ILE A 5 -4.92 -5.49 13.59
C ILE A 5 -5.22 -6.81 12.89
N GLU A 6 -4.47 -7.86 13.22
CA GLU A 6 -4.69 -9.22 12.72
C GLU A 6 -6.10 -9.71 13.07
N ASP A 7 -6.52 -9.57 14.33
CA ASP A 7 -7.86 -9.96 14.79
C ASP A 7 -8.97 -9.18 14.05
N ILE A 8 -8.77 -7.88 13.81
CA ILE A 8 -9.74 -7.05 13.06
C ILE A 8 -9.76 -7.45 11.59
N ILE A 9 -8.61 -7.70 10.98
CA ILE A 9 -8.55 -8.14 9.58
C ILE A 9 -9.15 -9.55 9.44
N GLN A 10 -8.78 -10.49 10.31
CA GLN A 10 -9.30 -11.87 10.34
C GLN A 10 -10.81 -11.91 10.59
N SER A 11 -11.32 -11.14 11.55
CA SER A 11 -12.77 -11.07 11.82
C SER A 11 -13.57 -10.48 10.66
N LYS A 12 -12.92 -9.71 9.77
CA LYS A 12 -13.52 -9.15 8.56
C LYS A 12 -13.33 -10.04 7.32
N ILE A 13 -12.38 -10.97 7.35
CA ILE A 13 -12.10 -11.94 6.29
C ILE A 13 -12.69 -13.28 6.73
N SER A 14 -14.02 -13.35 6.78
CA SER A 14 -14.76 -14.57 7.09
C SER A 14 -14.91 -15.51 5.87
N GLU A 15 -14.56 -15.04 4.67
CA GLU A 15 -14.71 -15.80 3.42
C GLU A 15 -13.40 -16.51 3.05
N LYS A 16 -13.46 -17.84 2.88
CA LYS A 16 -12.32 -18.70 2.50
C LYS A 16 -11.70 -18.39 1.12
N ASP A 17 -12.32 -17.52 0.32
CA ASP A 17 -11.92 -17.17 -1.05
C ASP A 17 -11.81 -15.64 -1.21
N CYS A 18 -10.91 -15.01 -0.44
CA CYS A 18 -10.72 -13.56 -0.44
C CYS A 18 -9.34 -13.17 -0.99
N LYS A 19 -9.30 -12.22 -1.94
CA LYS A 19 -8.08 -11.51 -2.34
C LYS A 19 -7.92 -10.29 -1.44
N ILE A 20 -6.74 -10.11 -0.85
CA ILE A 20 -6.47 -9.00 0.08
C ILE A 20 -5.32 -8.18 -0.48
N ILE A 21 -5.52 -6.87 -0.61
CA ILE A 21 -4.52 -5.95 -1.12
C ILE A 21 -4.30 -4.82 -0.11
N PHE A 22 -3.05 -4.63 0.26
CA PHE A 22 -2.57 -3.53 1.07
C PHE A 22 -2.01 -2.45 0.15
N TYR A 23 -2.50 -1.23 0.27
CA TYR A 23 -1.94 -0.06 -0.37
C TYR A 23 -1.21 0.78 0.66
N TYR A 24 0.05 1.11 0.38
CA TYR A 24 0.85 1.99 1.22
C TYR A 24 0.64 3.43 0.75
N GLY A 25 0.33 4.33 1.69
CA GLY A 25 0.00 5.71 1.37
C GLY A 25 -0.06 6.58 2.62
N LYS A 26 -0.87 7.63 2.61
CA LYS A 26 -1.13 8.46 3.79
C LYS A 26 -2.62 8.76 3.92
N ILE A 27 -3.11 8.76 5.15
CA ILE A 27 -4.41 9.36 5.47
C ILE A 27 -4.15 10.84 5.67
N VAL A 28 -4.70 11.68 4.80
CA VAL A 28 -4.44 13.13 4.78
C VAL A 28 -5.73 13.93 4.90
N ASP A 29 -5.62 15.11 5.49
CA ASP A 29 -6.64 16.14 5.41
C ASP A 29 -6.87 16.51 3.95
N ARG A 30 -8.15 16.54 3.51
CA ARG A 30 -8.54 16.77 2.12
C ARG A 30 -8.11 18.12 1.57
N HIS A 31 -7.94 19.12 2.44
CA HIS A 31 -7.65 20.50 2.08
C HIS A 31 -6.19 20.85 2.35
N LYS A 32 -5.66 20.43 3.50
CA LYS A 32 -4.30 20.79 3.92
C LYS A 32 -3.23 19.82 3.41
N GLU A 33 -3.63 18.65 2.92
CA GLU A 33 -2.72 17.55 2.52
C GLU A 33 -1.78 17.05 3.65
N ASN A 34 -1.96 17.54 4.87
CA ASN A 34 -1.23 17.09 6.04
C ASN A 34 -1.74 15.71 6.48
N ARG A 35 -0.82 14.85 6.89
CA ARG A 35 -1.15 13.53 7.44
C ARG A 35 -2.00 13.67 8.70
N ILE A 36 -2.97 12.77 8.88
CA ILE A 36 -3.76 12.68 10.10
C ILE A 36 -2.83 12.47 11.30
N SER A 37 -3.13 13.19 12.38
CA SER A 37 -2.50 13.00 13.68
C SER A 37 -3.59 12.55 14.63
N LEU A 38 -3.54 11.28 15.04
CA LEU A 38 -4.41 10.74 16.08
C LEU A 38 -3.58 10.64 17.37
N GLU A 39 -4.18 10.97 18.51
CA GLU A 39 -3.57 10.81 19.84
C GLU A 39 -3.49 9.32 20.22
N SER A 40 -2.68 8.56 19.48
CA SER A 40 -2.45 7.14 19.71
C SER A 40 -0.96 6.83 19.61
N LEU A 41 -0.46 6.06 20.57
CA LEU A 41 0.92 5.55 20.56
C LEU A 41 1.07 4.30 19.68
N GLY A 42 -0.04 3.67 19.28
CA GLY A 42 -0.05 2.44 18.50
C GLY A 42 -0.94 2.52 17.25
N PRO A 43 -0.89 1.49 16.39
CA PRO A 43 -1.73 1.42 15.20
C PRO A 43 -3.22 1.58 15.52
N VAL A 44 -3.93 2.34 14.68
CA VAL A 44 -5.38 2.57 14.79
C VAL A 44 -6.07 2.08 13.53
N VAL A 45 -7.00 1.14 13.67
CA VAL A 45 -7.81 0.65 12.55
C VAL A 45 -9.10 1.46 12.45
N LEU A 46 -9.40 1.95 11.26
CA LEU A 46 -10.58 2.74 10.92
C LEU A 46 -11.38 2.01 9.84
N ASN A 47 -12.65 1.69 10.12
CA ASN A 47 -13.55 1.12 9.10
C ASN A 47 -13.97 2.15 8.04
N THR A 48 -13.93 3.43 8.41
CA THR A 48 -14.26 4.56 7.54
C THR A 48 -13.34 5.72 7.90
N LEU A 49 -12.90 6.49 6.90
CA LEU A 49 -12.19 7.74 7.18
C LEU A 49 -13.17 8.82 7.65
N PRO A 50 -12.76 9.71 8.58
CA PRO A 50 -13.58 10.86 8.92
C PRO A 50 -13.80 11.76 7.68
N PRO A 51 -14.91 12.53 7.61
CA PRO A 51 -15.35 13.21 6.38
C PRO A 51 -14.30 14.13 5.73
N PHE A 52 -13.47 14.79 6.54
CA PHE A 52 -12.43 15.71 6.07
C PHE A 52 -11.12 15.04 5.67
N TYR A 53 -11.04 13.71 5.74
CA TYR A 53 -9.85 12.95 5.39
C TYR A 53 -10.07 12.12 4.13
N LYS A 54 -8.97 11.85 3.44
CA LYS A 54 -8.90 10.93 2.30
C LYS A 54 -7.64 10.08 2.41
N PHE A 55 -7.65 8.93 1.76
CA PHE A 55 -6.43 8.14 1.59
C PHE A 55 -5.74 8.55 0.30
N LYS A 56 -4.52 9.07 0.42
CA LYS A 56 -3.64 9.38 -0.70
C LYS A 56 -2.78 8.14 -0.99
N ARG A 57 -3.21 7.39 -2.00
CA ARG A 57 -2.55 6.15 -2.45
C ARG A 57 -1.23 6.42 -3.16
N PHE A 58 -1.18 7.47 -3.97
CA PHE A 58 0.03 7.81 -4.70
C PHE A 58 1.04 8.47 -3.79
N THR A 59 2.26 7.97 -3.87
CA THR A 59 3.39 8.40 -3.06
C THR A 59 4.41 9.14 -3.94
N ASN A 60 5.49 9.60 -3.34
CA ASN A 60 6.58 10.23 -4.10
C ASN A 60 7.64 9.20 -4.51
N GLU A 61 8.54 9.64 -5.38
CA GLU A 61 9.61 8.80 -5.91
C GLU A 61 10.55 8.28 -4.82
N ILE A 62 10.81 9.07 -3.77
CA ILE A 62 11.71 8.69 -2.66
C ILE A 62 11.14 7.45 -1.94
N PHE A 63 9.86 7.49 -1.58
CA PHE A 63 9.20 6.37 -0.90
C PHE A 63 9.13 5.13 -1.80
N TYR A 64 8.85 5.32 -3.09
CA TYR A 64 8.85 4.26 -4.09
C TYR A 64 10.22 3.58 -4.21
N ASN A 65 11.29 4.36 -4.31
CA ASN A 65 12.66 3.84 -4.41
C ASN A 65 13.10 3.12 -3.12
N GLN A 66 12.67 3.58 -1.95
CA GLN A 66 12.89 2.87 -0.68
C GLN A 66 12.21 1.49 -0.68
N ALA A 67 10.97 1.40 -1.14
CA ALA A 67 10.26 0.13 -1.26
C ALA A 67 10.98 -0.85 -2.20
N ILE A 68 11.44 -0.36 -3.37
CA ILE A 68 12.21 -1.17 -4.32
C ILE A 68 13.53 -1.64 -3.72
N SER A 69 14.24 -0.75 -3.02
CA SER A 69 15.51 -1.08 -2.38
C SER A 69 15.34 -2.20 -1.35
N LYS A 70 14.37 -2.04 -0.43
CA LYS A 70 14.03 -3.04 0.58
C LYS A 70 13.57 -4.36 -0.04
N MET A 71 12.78 -4.30 -1.11
CA MET A 71 12.38 -5.47 -1.87
C MET A 71 13.59 -6.22 -2.41
N LYS A 72 14.51 -5.52 -3.11
CA LYS A 72 15.72 -6.11 -3.70
C LYS A 72 16.63 -6.80 -2.67
N THR A 73 16.74 -6.22 -1.47
CA THR A 73 17.53 -6.81 -0.38
C THR A 73 16.85 -8.00 0.31
N SER A 74 15.53 -8.13 0.18
CA SER A 74 14.74 -9.16 0.86
C SER A 74 14.44 -10.38 0.00
N ILE A 75 14.76 -10.32 -1.31
CA ILE A 75 14.60 -11.43 -2.25
C ILE A 75 15.48 -12.60 -1.82
N ARG A 76 14.85 -13.74 -1.60
CA ARG A 76 15.54 -15.03 -1.43
C ARG A 76 15.72 -15.70 -2.78
N SER A 77 16.58 -16.71 -2.85
CA SER A 77 16.83 -17.49 -4.08
C SER A 77 15.56 -18.15 -4.66
N SER A 78 14.53 -18.36 -3.85
CA SER A 78 13.23 -18.91 -4.25
C SER A 78 12.24 -17.88 -4.79
N ASP A 79 12.51 -16.59 -4.61
CA ASP A 79 11.59 -15.52 -4.96
C ASP A 79 11.83 -15.05 -6.40
N SER A 80 10.80 -14.49 -7.03
CA SER A 80 10.91 -13.99 -8.41
C SER A 80 10.73 -12.47 -8.45
N LEU A 81 11.69 -11.79 -9.07
CA LEU A 81 11.63 -10.38 -9.40
C LEU A 81 11.30 -10.23 -10.88
N LEU A 82 10.18 -9.60 -11.18
CA LEU A 82 9.69 -9.36 -12.53
C LEU A 82 9.63 -7.85 -12.76
N VAL A 83 10.06 -7.42 -13.95
CA VAL A 83 9.87 -6.06 -14.43
C VAL A 83 9.11 -6.15 -15.74
N TYR A 84 7.95 -5.52 -15.81
CA TYR A 84 7.15 -5.51 -17.04
C TYR A 84 6.43 -4.17 -17.21
N TYR A 85 6.11 -3.89 -18.47
CA TYR A 85 5.40 -2.69 -18.87
C TYR A 85 3.97 -3.08 -19.19
N ASP A 86 3.04 -2.49 -18.44
CA ASP A 86 1.61 -2.67 -18.69
C ASP A 86 1.12 -1.48 -19.52
N GLY A 87 0.85 -1.74 -20.80
CA GLY A 87 0.19 -0.82 -21.73
C GLY A 87 -1.31 -1.09 -21.86
N SER A 88 -1.89 -1.93 -20.99
CA SER A 88 -3.30 -2.28 -21.07
C SER A 88 -4.18 -1.15 -20.52
N ASN A 89 -5.35 -0.97 -21.16
CA ASN A 89 -6.43 -0.11 -20.65
C ASN A 89 -7.18 -0.76 -19.45
N SER A 90 -6.72 -1.93 -18.99
CA SER A 90 -7.28 -2.66 -17.86
C SER A 90 -6.45 -2.38 -16.62
N VAL A 91 -7.04 -1.68 -15.65
CA VAL A 91 -6.57 -1.78 -14.27
C VAL A 91 -7.09 -3.11 -13.76
N ASP A 92 -6.21 -4.07 -13.49
CA ASP A 92 -6.52 -5.46 -13.11
C ASP A 92 -7.30 -5.63 -11.78
N ASP A 93 -7.91 -4.58 -11.24
CA ASP A 93 -8.64 -4.63 -9.97
C ASP A 93 -9.90 -3.75 -9.95
N PHE A 94 -10.72 -3.77 -11.01
CA PHE A 94 -12.12 -3.29 -10.94
C PHE A 94 -13.04 -4.35 -10.33
N ARG A 95 -12.71 -4.82 -9.14
CA ARG A 95 -13.65 -5.51 -8.27
C ARG A 95 -14.06 -4.51 -7.21
N ASP A 96 -15.35 -4.37 -6.93
CA ASP A 96 -15.77 -3.62 -5.75
C ASP A 96 -15.31 -4.40 -4.51
N PRO A 97 -14.44 -3.81 -3.66
CA PRO A 97 -14.05 -4.46 -2.44
C PRO A 97 -15.30 -4.60 -1.54
N PHE A 98 -15.53 -5.80 -0.99
CA PHE A 98 -16.64 -5.98 -0.05
C PHE A 98 -16.33 -5.33 1.30
N THR A 99 -15.06 -5.11 1.61
CA THR A 99 -14.63 -4.28 2.73
C THR A 99 -13.36 -3.49 2.39
N THR A 100 -13.31 -2.26 2.88
CA THR A 100 -12.12 -1.41 2.87
C THR A 100 -11.84 -0.97 4.30
N LEU A 101 -10.61 -1.15 4.76
CA LEU A 101 -10.14 -0.71 6.07
C LEU A 101 -8.98 0.27 5.90
N PHE A 102 -8.81 1.16 6.87
CA PHE A 102 -7.66 2.04 6.93
C PHE A 102 -6.91 1.80 8.23
N VAL A 103 -5.59 1.85 8.18
CA VAL A 103 -4.75 1.70 9.37
C VAL A 103 -3.84 2.90 9.47
N HIS A 104 -4.05 3.71 10.50
CA HIS A 104 -3.13 4.77 10.86
C HIS A 104 -1.97 4.17 11.67
N LEU A 105 -0.74 4.41 11.21
CA LEU A 105 0.48 3.90 11.83
C LEU A 105 1.31 5.07 12.37
N PRO A 106 1.07 5.56 13.60
CA PRO A 106 1.72 6.77 14.11
C PRO A 106 3.25 6.66 14.18
N SER A 107 3.79 5.45 14.37
CA SER A 107 5.23 5.19 14.39
C SER A 107 5.89 5.04 13.01
N LYS A 108 5.10 4.95 11.93
CA LYS A 108 5.60 4.76 10.55
C LYS A 108 5.40 6.02 9.72
N LYS A 109 6.14 6.13 8.61
CA LYS A 109 6.02 7.25 7.64
C LYS A 109 4.79 7.16 6.74
N CYS A 110 4.11 6.02 6.72
CA CYS A 110 2.95 5.74 5.89
C CYS A 110 1.80 5.17 6.73
N ASP A 111 0.60 5.25 6.15
CA ASP A 111 -0.62 4.59 6.59
C ASP A 111 -0.98 3.51 5.56
N LEU A 112 -1.95 2.67 5.90
CA LEU A 112 -2.40 1.58 5.04
C LEU A 112 -3.86 1.75 4.67
N MET A 113 -4.19 1.37 3.44
CA MET A 113 -5.54 1.07 3.01
C MET A 113 -5.59 -0.40 2.61
N ILE A 114 -6.50 -1.16 3.23
CA ILE A 114 -6.65 -2.59 3.02
C ILE A 114 -7.95 -2.80 2.26
N LYS A 115 -7.88 -3.41 1.08
CA LYS A 115 -9.05 -3.79 0.29
C LYS A 115 -9.17 -5.30 0.25
N CYS A 116 -10.36 -5.80 0.54
CA CYS A 116 -10.67 -7.22 0.47
C CYS A 116 -11.72 -7.44 -0.62
N PHE A 117 -11.45 -8.39 -1.51
CA PHE A 117 -12.27 -8.69 -2.67
C PHE A 117 -12.70 -10.16 -2.63
N ASN A 118 -13.93 -10.44 -3.07
CA ASN A 118 -14.37 -11.81 -3.23
C ASN A 118 -13.76 -12.38 -4.52
N SER A 119 -12.99 -13.46 -4.41
CA SER A 119 -12.27 -14.06 -5.53
C SER A 119 -13.18 -14.63 -6.63
N LYS A 120 -14.47 -14.85 -6.34
CA LYS A 120 -15.47 -15.40 -7.28
C LYS A 120 -16.24 -14.34 -8.06
N LYS A 121 -16.19 -13.06 -7.67
CA LYS A 121 -16.87 -11.98 -8.40
C LYS A 121 -16.08 -11.64 -9.67
N LYS A 122 -16.77 -11.71 -10.81
CA LYS A 122 -16.22 -11.35 -12.12
C LYS A 122 -15.69 -9.91 -12.11
N GLU A 123 -14.59 -9.69 -12.82
CA GLU A 123 -14.07 -8.38 -13.15
C GLU A 123 -15.18 -7.50 -13.73
N ILE A 124 -15.36 -6.31 -13.16
CA ILE A 124 -16.22 -5.30 -13.75
C ILE A 124 -15.43 -4.69 -14.89
N LYS A 125 -16.08 -4.49 -16.05
CA LYS A 125 -15.47 -3.77 -17.16
C LYS A 125 -15.03 -2.39 -16.68
N SER A 126 -13.72 -2.15 -16.74
CA SER A 126 -13.08 -0.85 -16.50
C SER A 126 -13.85 0.28 -17.21
N PRO A 127 -14.21 1.38 -16.53
CA PRO A 127 -14.43 2.64 -17.23
C PRO A 127 -13.12 2.96 -17.96
N ILE A 128 -13.20 3.35 -19.24
CA ILE A 128 -12.03 3.75 -20.02
C ILE A 128 -11.40 4.97 -19.34
N PHE A 129 -10.44 4.74 -18.45
CA PHE A 129 -9.57 5.78 -17.93
C PHE A 129 -8.45 6.02 -18.93
N GLU A 130 -7.96 7.25 -18.95
CA GLU A 130 -6.86 7.72 -19.79
C GLU A 130 -5.73 6.69 -19.88
N GLU A 131 -5.19 6.49 -21.07
CA GLU A 131 -4.01 5.63 -21.30
C GLU A 131 -2.90 6.01 -20.31
N LEU A 132 -2.68 5.14 -19.32
CA LEU A 132 -1.58 5.24 -18.37
C LEU A 132 -0.49 4.28 -18.84
N GLN A 133 0.69 4.80 -19.14
CA GLN A 133 1.86 3.95 -19.34
C GLN A 133 2.38 3.54 -17.97
N ARG A 134 2.50 2.23 -17.72
CA ARG A 134 2.94 1.70 -16.42
C ARG A 134 4.19 0.88 -16.54
N GLU A 135 5.12 1.14 -15.64
CA GLU A 135 6.25 0.27 -15.31
C GLU A 135 5.93 -0.39 -13.97
N ILE A 136 5.95 -1.72 -13.94
CA ILE A 136 5.64 -2.50 -12.74
C ILE A 136 6.87 -3.33 -12.38
N ILE A 137 7.37 -3.13 -11.16
CA ILE A 137 8.40 -3.96 -10.54
C ILE A 137 7.71 -4.81 -9.48
N GLU A 138 7.75 -6.12 -9.67
CA GLU A 138 6.96 -7.08 -8.91
C GLU A 138 7.85 -8.13 -8.27
N CYS A 139 7.71 -8.33 -6.95
CA CYS A 139 8.36 -9.41 -6.21
C CYS A 139 7.31 -10.40 -5.72
N LYS A 140 7.36 -11.62 -6.25
CA LYS A 140 6.44 -12.71 -5.88
C LYS A 140 7.12 -13.71 -4.97
N THR A 141 6.42 -14.03 -3.89
CA THR A 141 6.72 -15.15 -3.00
C THR A 141 5.55 -16.14 -2.98
N SER A 142 5.73 -17.24 -2.23
CA SER A 142 4.64 -18.20 -1.98
C SER A 142 3.49 -17.58 -1.18
N GLN A 143 3.74 -16.53 -0.40
CA GLN A 143 2.80 -15.95 0.56
C GLN A 143 2.22 -14.60 0.13
N TRP A 144 2.97 -13.82 -0.65
CA TRP A 144 2.58 -12.46 -1.00
C TRP A 144 3.18 -12.04 -2.34
N ASN A 145 2.67 -10.93 -2.85
CA ASN A 145 3.12 -10.31 -4.08
C ASN A 145 3.20 -8.78 -3.91
N LEU A 146 4.41 -8.25 -3.83
CA LEU A 146 4.69 -6.82 -3.69
C LEU A 146 4.86 -6.22 -5.07
N ARG A 147 4.12 -5.14 -5.35
CA ARG A 147 4.19 -4.39 -6.60
C ARG A 147 4.57 -2.95 -6.30
N CYS A 148 5.64 -2.50 -6.93
CA CYS A 148 5.99 -1.10 -7.07
C CYS A 148 5.59 -0.67 -8.48
N ILE A 149 4.64 0.25 -8.59
CA ILE A 149 4.05 0.70 -9.86
C ILE A 149 4.42 2.15 -10.08
N LYS A 150 5.05 2.44 -11.21
CA LYS A 150 5.28 3.80 -11.73
C LYS A 150 4.37 4.00 -12.93
N SER A 151 3.44 4.96 -12.83
CA SER A 151 2.50 5.29 -13.90
C SER A 151 2.80 6.69 -14.45
N LYS A 152 2.72 6.86 -15.76
CA LYS A 152 2.78 8.17 -16.44
C LYS A 152 1.45 8.41 -17.15
N ASN A 153 0.82 9.56 -16.89
CA ASN A 153 -0.39 9.98 -17.59
C ASN A 153 -0.06 10.83 -18.84
N LYS A 154 -1.10 11.19 -19.62
CA LYS A 154 -0.95 12.01 -20.84
C LYS A 154 -0.35 13.40 -20.58
N SER A 155 -0.55 13.94 -19.38
CA SER A 155 0.04 15.20 -18.92
C SER A 155 1.48 15.04 -18.41
N GLU A 156 2.11 13.89 -18.63
CA GLU A 156 3.45 13.53 -18.16
C GLU A 156 3.65 13.53 -16.64
N ILE A 157 2.56 13.55 -15.87
CA ILE A 157 2.59 13.45 -14.43
C ILE A 157 2.95 12.01 -14.05
N LEU A 158 4.02 11.87 -13.26
CA LEU A 158 4.46 10.61 -12.69
C LEU A 158 3.71 10.33 -11.40
N LEU A 159 3.14 9.13 -11.30
CA LEU A 159 2.45 8.63 -10.13
C LEU A 159 3.14 7.36 -9.66
N TYR A 160 3.48 7.30 -8.38
CA TYR A 160 4.13 6.14 -7.79
C TYR A 160 3.18 5.47 -6.81
N GLU A 161 3.10 4.14 -6.85
CA GLU A 161 2.26 3.33 -5.98
C GLU A 161 3.04 2.11 -5.48
N VAL A 162 2.80 1.75 -4.22
CA VAL A 162 3.32 0.53 -3.61
C VAL A 162 2.13 -0.24 -3.04
N ASN A 163 1.91 -1.46 -3.52
CA ASN A 163 0.86 -2.32 -2.99
C ASN A 163 1.37 -3.74 -2.78
N VAL A 164 0.74 -4.45 -1.86
CA VAL A 164 1.02 -5.86 -1.61
C VAL A 164 -0.27 -6.65 -1.61
N GLU A 165 -0.33 -7.63 -2.50
CA GLU A 165 -1.34 -8.65 -2.49
C GLU A 165 -0.87 -9.80 -1.58
N VAL A 166 -1.71 -10.15 -0.59
CA VAL A 166 -1.40 -11.20 0.36
C VAL A 166 -2.28 -12.41 0.06
N LYS A 167 -1.67 -13.58 -0.06
CA LYS A 167 -2.38 -14.85 -0.32
C LYS A 167 -2.95 -15.48 0.95
N ASP A 168 -2.35 -15.15 2.09
CA ASP A 168 -2.77 -15.65 3.41
C ASP A 168 -2.69 -14.55 4.47
N VAL A 169 -3.80 -14.30 5.17
CA VAL A 169 -3.95 -13.33 6.26
C VAL A 169 -2.88 -13.50 7.35
N PHE A 170 -2.40 -14.73 7.58
CA PHE A 170 -1.35 -14.98 8.57
C PHE A 170 0.02 -14.40 8.19
N CYS A 171 0.22 -14.01 6.92
CA CYS A 171 1.47 -13.44 6.43
C CYS A 171 1.52 -11.90 6.51
N ILE A 172 0.44 -11.27 6.99
CA ILE A 172 0.32 -9.81 7.11
C ILE A 172 1.39 -9.23 8.03
N LYS A 173 1.75 -9.94 9.12
CA LYS A 173 2.64 -9.43 10.17
C LYS A 173 4.06 -9.14 9.69
N SER A 174 4.68 -10.09 8.99
CA SER A 174 6.05 -9.95 8.46
C SER A 174 6.14 -8.89 7.37
N LEU A 175 5.01 -8.53 6.76
CA LEU A 175 4.99 -7.69 5.58
C LEU A 175 4.59 -6.24 5.88
N LEU A 176 3.68 -6.02 6.83
CA LEU A 176 3.23 -4.66 7.17
C LEU A 176 4.29 -3.81 7.88
N PHE A 177 5.21 -4.43 8.62
CA PHE A 177 6.07 -3.71 9.57
C PHE A 177 7.55 -3.63 9.17
N ASP A 178 8.00 -4.46 8.23
CA ASP A 178 9.42 -4.53 7.82
C ASP A 178 9.75 -3.74 6.55
N LEU A 179 8.72 -3.38 5.76
CA LEU A 179 8.91 -2.66 4.49
C LEU A 179 9.43 -1.23 4.68
N PHE A 180 9.11 -0.58 5.80
CA PHE A 180 9.52 0.80 6.08
C PHE A 180 9.99 0.99 7.51
N ASP A 181 11.09 1.73 7.66
CA ASP A 181 11.69 2.03 8.94
C ASP A 181 10.75 2.90 9.81
N ASP A 182 10.83 2.72 11.13
CA ASP A 182 10.09 3.55 12.08
C ASP A 182 10.59 5.00 12.02
N VAL A 183 9.66 5.95 12.19
CA VAL A 183 9.97 7.38 12.28
C VAL A 183 10.92 7.67 13.44
N PHE A 184 10.84 6.87 14.51
CA PHE A 184 11.65 7.04 15.72
C PHE A 184 13.00 6.32 15.70
N CYS A 185 13.31 5.52 14.66
CA CYS A 185 14.54 4.72 14.61
C CYS A 185 15.78 5.47 14.07
N LYS A 186 15.71 6.80 13.87
CA LYS A 186 16.94 7.60 13.68
C LYS A 186 17.67 7.75 15.02
N LYS A 187 18.59 6.81 15.31
CA LYS A 187 19.75 7.12 16.15
C LYS A 187 20.45 8.35 15.57
N LYS A 188 20.79 9.29 16.45
CA LYS A 188 21.62 10.48 16.21
C LYS A 188 22.60 10.30 15.05
N GLN A 189 22.29 10.90 13.91
CA GLN A 189 23.27 11.50 13.03
C GLN A 189 22.56 12.55 12.18
N GLU A 190 23.21 13.69 12.11
CA GLU A 190 22.76 14.97 11.57
C GLU A 190 22.19 14.85 10.16
N ASP A 191 21.06 15.53 9.93
CA ASP A 191 20.97 16.55 8.87
C ASP A 191 19.56 17.16 8.90
N ASP A 192 19.51 18.46 9.24
CA ASP A 192 18.39 19.37 8.97
C ASP A 192 18.31 19.62 7.45
N ARG A 193 17.96 18.59 6.69
CA ARG A 193 17.71 18.71 5.25
C ARG A 193 16.39 18.08 4.87
N GLU A 194 15.47 19.00 4.54
CA GLU A 194 14.25 18.90 3.76
C GLU A 194 13.33 17.71 4.06
N ASP A 195 12.08 18.04 4.40
CA ASP A 195 10.98 17.09 4.42
C ASP A 195 11.00 16.33 3.08
N PRO A 196 11.20 14.99 3.08
CA PRO A 196 11.31 14.21 1.86
C PRO A 196 9.97 14.09 1.11
N TRP A 197 9.05 15.04 1.33
CA TRP A 197 7.69 15.14 0.83
C TRP A 197 7.33 16.56 0.32
N ILE A 198 8.27 17.53 0.37
CA ILE A 198 8.20 18.81 -0.35
C ILE A 198 8.81 18.63 -1.75
#